data_AF-A0A967STT9-F1
#
_entry.id   AF-A0A967STT9-F1
#
_cell.length_a   1.000
_cell.length_b   1.000
_cell.length_c   1.000
_cell.angle_alpha   90.00
_cell.angle_beta   90.00
_cell.angle_gamma   90.00
#
_symmetry.space_group_name_H-M   'P 1'
#
loop_
_entity.id
_entity.type
_entity.pdbx_description
1 polymer ?
#
loop_
_entity_poly.entity_id
_entity_poly.type
_entity_poly.pdbx_seq_one_letter_code
_entity_poly.pdbx_strand_id
1 'polypeptide(L)'
;MQSEATQEKAKNSKHQVGYFERLATHVRDLRDTPPDVFEDVSLTDWSNLSWDQVNRPYKVDKWAEGKKKWEEEHGERMGVKEGWKHFNKSFHQLFIKDVPKEKQQARSAIWNNLMSMDIHGAGEALEELVQ
;
A
#
# COMPACT_ATOMS: atom_id res chain seq x y z
N MET A 1 -41.88 26.76 -25.67
CA MET A 1 -40.83 27.39 -24.83
C MET A 1 -40.03 26.30 -24.10
N GLN A 2 -39.42 25.40 -24.86
CA GLN A 2 -38.57 24.31 -24.35
C GLN A 2 -37.39 24.18 -25.30
N SER A 3 -36.43 25.10 -25.21
CA SER A 3 -35.26 25.06 -26.10
C SER A 3 -34.06 25.87 -25.61
N GLU A 4 -33.93 26.16 -24.31
CA GLU A 4 -32.75 26.89 -23.78
C GLU A 4 -32.01 26.13 -22.68
N ALA A 5 -32.53 25.01 -22.17
CA ALA A 5 -31.90 24.25 -21.09
C ALA A 5 -30.78 23.29 -21.54
N THR A 6 -30.53 23.16 -22.84
CA THR A 6 -29.72 22.05 -23.40
C THR A 6 -28.46 22.49 -24.14
N GLN A 7 -28.10 23.78 -24.13
CA GLN A 7 -26.86 24.25 -24.77
C GLN A 7 -25.84 24.76 -23.75
N GLU A 8 -24.79 23.95 -23.62
CA GLU A 8 -23.41 24.41 -23.46
C GLU A 8 -23.04 25.13 -22.15
N LYS A 9 -23.15 24.40 -21.02
CA LYS A 9 -21.97 24.32 -20.14
C LYS A 9 -20.85 23.61 -20.93
N ALA A 10 -20.22 24.32 -21.86
CA ALA A 10 -18.89 23.95 -22.32
C ALA A 10 -18.04 23.86 -21.03
N LYS A 11 -17.68 22.63 -20.63
CA LYS A 11 -16.87 22.38 -19.44
C LYS A 11 -15.61 23.23 -19.56
N ASN A 12 -15.57 24.36 -18.85
CA ASN A 12 -14.40 25.20 -18.81
C ASN A 12 -13.24 24.32 -18.31
N SER A 13 -12.26 24.06 -19.18
CA SER A 13 -11.12 23.17 -18.86
C SER A 13 -10.39 23.64 -17.61
N LYS A 14 -10.45 24.94 -17.31
CA LYS A 14 -9.93 25.57 -16.10
C LYS A 14 -10.57 25.09 -14.79
N HIS A 15 -11.68 24.35 -14.82
CA HIS A 15 -12.32 23.80 -13.62
C HIS A 15 -12.03 22.31 -13.43
N GLN A 16 -11.26 21.68 -14.33
CA GLN A 16 -10.95 20.26 -14.24
C GLN A 16 -9.81 20.01 -13.25
N VAL A 17 -10.00 19.05 -12.33
CA VAL A 17 -8.93 18.57 -11.44
C VAL A 17 -7.79 18.04 -12.30
N GLY A 18 -6.57 18.51 -12.03
CA GLY A 18 -5.39 18.20 -12.85
C GLY A 18 -5.15 19.16 -14.01
N TYR A 19 -5.84 20.31 -14.07
CA TYR A 19 -5.53 21.38 -15.01
C TYR A 19 -4.34 22.23 -14.50
N PHE A 20 -3.14 21.91 -14.98
CA PHE A 20 -1.89 22.55 -14.54
C PHE A 20 -0.90 22.76 -15.69
N GLU A 21 0.11 23.58 -15.45
CA GLU A 21 1.31 23.70 -16.27
C GLU A 21 2.53 23.14 -15.51
N ARG A 22 3.38 22.37 -16.19
CA ARG A 22 4.64 21.87 -15.63
C ARG A 22 5.78 22.81 -16.00
N LEU A 23 6.41 23.41 -15.00
CA LEU A 23 7.64 24.18 -15.15
C LEU A 23 8.85 23.33 -14.78
N ALA A 24 10.06 23.83 -15.02
CA ALA A 24 11.29 23.09 -14.78
C ALA A 24 11.46 22.61 -13.32
N THR A 25 10.92 23.35 -12.36
CA THR A 25 11.10 23.08 -10.91
C THR A 25 9.83 22.69 -10.18
N HIS A 26 8.65 22.99 -10.72
CA HIS A 26 7.38 22.78 -10.03
C HIS A 26 6.20 22.72 -11.00
N VAL A 27 5.03 22.36 -10.48
CA VAL A 27 3.75 22.38 -11.19
C VAL A 27 2.97 23.58 -10.72
N ARG A 28 2.49 24.40 -11.66
CA ARG A 28 1.62 25.55 -11.38
C ARG A 28 0.17 25.15 -11.68
N ASP A 29 -0.67 25.20 -10.66
CA ASP A 29 -2.11 25.04 -10.81
C ASP A 29 -2.68 26.22 -11.61
N LEU A 30 -3.45 25.93 -12.66
CA LEU A 30 -4.05 26.93 -13.53
C LEU A 30 -5.57 27.04 -13.34
N ARG A 31 -6.12 26.34 -12.33
CA ARG A 31 -7.54 26.40 -12.02
C ARG A 31 -7.93 27.80 -11.55
N ASP A 32 -9.09 28.25 -12.01
CA ASP A 32 -9.71 29.52 -11.60
C ASP A 32 -10.79 29.30 -10.52
N THR A 33 -10.61 28.22 -9.74
CA THR A 33 -11.50 27.86 -8.64
C THR A 33 -10.89 28.31 -7.32
N PRO A 34 -11.71 28.53 -6.27
CA PRO A 34 -11.21 28.72 -4.91
C PRO A 34 -10.23 27.59 -4.53
N PRO A 35 -9.26 27.87 -3.64
CA PRO A 35 -8.31 26.85 -3.17
C PRO A 35 -9.05 25.63 -2.63
N ASP A 36 -8.50 24.44 -2.87
CA ASP A 36 -8.97 23.22 -2.21
C ASP A 36 -8.71 23.39 -0.71
N VAL A 37 -9.77 23.60 0.06
CA VAL A 37 -9.70 23.68 1.51
C VAL A 37 -9.87 22.28 2.08
N PHE A 38 -9.13 21.96 3.15
CA PHE A 38 -9.39 20.74 3.90
C PHE A 38 -10.76 20.85 4.55
N GLU A 39 -11.56 19.80 4.42
CA GLU A 39 -12.79 19.69 5.19
C GLU A 39 -12.45 19.49 6.66
N ASP A 40 -13.08 20.28 7.54
CA ASP A 40 -12.97 20.09 8.97
C ASP A 40 -13.79 18.86 9.37
N VAL A 41 -13.09 17.74 9.52
CA VAL A 41 -13.64 16.45 9.94
C VAL A 41 -13.40 16.18 11.44
N SER A 42 -13.11 17.23 12.23
CA SER A 42 -12.89 17.08 13.69
C SER A 42 -14.13 16.60 14.45
N LEU A 43 -15.32 16.87 13.91
CA LEU A 43 -16.60 16.41 14.45
C LEU A 43 -16.98 15.00 13.97
N THR A 44 -16.22 14.41 13.05
CA THR A 44 -16.50 13.06 12.56
C THR A 44 -16.17 12.03 13.64
N ASP A 45 -17.16 11.22 14.00
CA ASP A 45 -16.96 10.11 14.92
C ASP A 45 -16.27 8.93 14.21
N TRP A 46 -14.99 8.76 14.49
CA TRP A 46 -14.16 7.68 13.96
C TRP A 46 -14.24 6.40 14.80
N SER A 47 -14.98 6.37 15.91
CA SER A 47 -14.98 5.21 16.83
C SER A 47 -15.51 3.94 16.18
N ASN A 48 -16.35 4.08 15.16
CA ASN A 48 -16.97 2.98 14.43
C ASN A 48 -16.16 2.55 13.20
N LEU A 49 -15.04 3.23 12.90
CA LEU A 49 -14.15 2.85 11.81
C LEU A 49 -13.37 1.59 12.19
N SER A 50 -13.61 0.51 11.45
CA SER A 50 -12.93 -0.77 11.68
C SER A 50 -12.11 -1.19 10.46
N TRP A 51 -11.05 -1.97 10.69
CA TRP A 51 -10.09 -2.33 9.63
C TRP A 51 -10.68 -3.14 8.47
N ASP A 52 -11.79 -3.83 8.71
CA ASP A 52 -12.58 -4.52 7.68
C ASP A 52 -13.26 -3.54 6.71
N GLN A 53 -13.57 -2.32 7.15
CA GLN A 53 -14.26 -1.30 6.35
C GLN A 53 -13.32 -0.49 5.45
N VAL A 54 -12.05 -0.35 5.82
CA VAL A 54 -11.07 0.52 5.11
C VAL A 54 -10.18 -0.19 4.10
N ASN A 55 -10.44 -1.48 3.81
CA ASN A 55 -9.48 -2.41 3.21
C ASN A 55 -8.19 -2.51 4.05
N ARG A 56 -7.65 -3.74 4.16
CA ARG A 56 -6.48 -3.98 5.01
C ARG A 56 -5.31 -3.09 4.56
N PRO A 57 -4.79 -2.18 5.41
CA PRO A 57 -3.58 -1.44 5.08
C PRO A 57 -2.48 -2.46 4.78
N TYR A 58 -1.68 -2.19 3.75
CA TYR A 58 -0.52 -3.04 3.47
C TYR A 58 0.30 -3.19 4.74
N LYS A 59 0.37 -4.42 5.26
CA LYS A 59 1.03 -4.72 6.53
C LYS A 59 2.51 -4.36 6.38
N VAL A 60 2.95 -3.29 7.03
CA VAL A 60 4.36 -2.84 7.03
C VAL A 60 5.17 -3.64 8.07
N ASP A 61 4.99 -4.96 8.11
CA ASP A 61 5.70 -5.84 9.07
C ASP A 61 7.21 -5.74 8.96
N LYS A 62 7.70 -5.43 7.74
CA LYS A 62 9.12 -5.45 7.44
C LYS A 62 9.94 -4.42 8.22
N TRP A 63 9.33 -3.33 8.68
CA TRP A 63 10.08 -2.30 9.41
C TRP A 63 10.40 -2.74 10.84
N ALA A 64 9.39 -3.15 11.59
CA ALA A 64 9.56 -3.53 12.99
C ALA A 64 10.41 -4.80 13.13
N GLU A 65 10.17 -5.79 12.28
CA GLU A 65 11.00 -7.00 12.21
C GLU A 65 12.43 -6.70 11.76
N GLY A 66 12.59 -5.85 10.74
CA GLY A 66 13.89 -5.45 10.23
C GLY A 66 14.72 -4.67 11.25
N LYS A 67 14.07 -3.79 12.02
CA LYS A 67 14.70 -3.08 13.13
C LYS A 67 15.17 -4.06 14.21
N LYS A 68 14.29 -4.95 14.66
CA LYS A 68 14.61 -5.92 15.72
C LYS A 68 15.80 -6.81 15.31
N LYS A 69 15.80 -7.31 14.08
CA LYS A 69 16.91 -8.13 13.56
C LYS A 69 18.23 -7.35 13.52
N TRP A 70 18.20 -6.10 13.07
CA TRP A 70 19.40 -5.26 13.06
C TRP A 70 19.92 -5.01 14.47
N GLU A 71 19.03 -4.74 15.44
CA GLU A 71 19.40 -4.54 16.86
C GLU A 71 19.98 -5.81 17.48
N GLU A 72 19.45 -6.99 17.13
CA GLU A 72 19.99 -8.30 17.53
C GLU A 72 21.39 -8.55 16.92
N GLU A 73 21.61 -8.18 15.66
CA GLU A 73 22.89 -8.36 14.96
C GLU A 73 24.00 -7.41 15.45
N HIS A 74 23.64 -6.18 15.84
CA HIS A 74 24.61 -5.15 16.25
C HIS A 74 24.75 -5.05 17.78
N GLY A 75 23.88 -5.71 18.55
CA GLY A 75 23.89 -5.69 20.00
C GLY A 75 23.56 -4.33 20.62
N GLU A 76 23.03 -3.40 19.81
CA GLU A 76 22.70 -2.05 20.24
C GLU A 76 21.36 -1.59 19.66
N ARG A 77 20.78 -0.56 20.28
CA ARG A 77 19.56 0.06 19.76
C ARG A 77 19.87 0.81 18.47
N MET A 78 18.99 0.64 17.49
CA MET A 78 19.12 1.30 16.20
C MET A 78 18.99 2.81 16.38
N GLY A 79 20.07 3.52 16.04
CA GLY A 79 20.09 4.98 16.04
C GLY A 79 19.13 5.57 15.00
N VAL A 80 18.62 6.77 15.27
CA VAL A 80 17.60 7.44 14.44
C VAL A 80 18.03 7.57 12.97
N LYS A 81 19.29 7.92 12.71
CA LYS A 81 19.83 8.04 11.35
C LYS A 81 19.81 6.72 10.59
N GLU A 82 20.18 5.63 11.25
CA GLU A 82 20.18 4.29 10.66
C GLU A 82 18.74 3.82 10.42
N GLY A 83 17.85 4.14 11.38
CA GLY A 83 16.40 4.01 11.23
C GLY A 83 15.89 4.59 9.92
N TRP A 84 16.20 5.86 9.66
CA TRP A 84 15.77 6.55 8.44
C TRP A 84 16.31 5.93 7.14
N LYS A 85 17.55 5.43 7.13
CA LYS A 85 18.12 4.76 5.95
C LYS A 85 17.36 3.48 5.61
N HIS A 86 17.15 2.63 6.61
CA HIS A 86 16.46 1.37 6.40
C HIS A 86 14.97 1.63 6.04
N PHE A 87 14.32 2.61 6.67
CA PHE A 87 12.95 3.00 6.34
C PHE A 87 12.84 3.46 4.88
N ASN A 88 13.70 4.39 4.44
CA ASN A 88 13.68 4.90 3.08
C ASN A 88 13.95 3.78 2.06
N LYS A 89 14.87 2.87 2.35
CA LYS A 89 15.14 1.71 1.48
C LYS A 89 13.91 0.81 1.36
N SER A 90 13.27 0.47 2.47
CA SER A 90 12.04 -0.32 2.47
C SER A 90 10.87 0.39 1.80
N PHE A 91 10.77 1.71 1.99
CA PHE A 91 9.73 2.55 1.37
C PHE A 91 9.90 2.61 -0.15
N HIS A 92 11.10 2.89 -0.66
CA HIS A 92 11.37 2.91 -2.10
C HIS A 92 11.07 1.59 -2.79
N GLN A 93 11.30 0.46 -2.10
CA GLN A 93 10.94 -0.85 -2.64
C GLN A 93 9.44 -0.96 -2.93
N LEU A 94 8.57 -0.33 -2.14
CA LEU A 94 7.12 -0.36 -2.36
C LEU A 94 6.70 0.32 -3.67
N PHE A 95 7.48 1.28 -4.18
CA PHE A 95 7.19 2.00 -5.42
C PHE A 95 7.81 1.35 -6.66
N ILE A 96 8.82 0.51 -6.48
CA ILE A 96 9.47 -0.24 -7.57
C ILE A 96 8.79 -1.59 -7.79
N LYS A 97 8.05 -2.09 -6.79
CA LYS A 97 7.44 -3.43 -6.80
C LYS A 97 6.24 -3.51 -7.74
N ASP A 98 6.35 -4.42 -8.73
CA ASP A 98 5.26 -4.83 -9.60
C ASP A 98 4.31 -5.79 -8.85
N VAL A 99 3.28 -5.20 -8.24
CA VAL A 99 2.34 -5.86 -7.30
C VAL A 99 1.67 -7.13 -7.88
N PRO A 100 1.20 -7.17 -9.14
CA PRO A 100 0.63 -8.38 -9.74
C PRO A 100 1.62 -9.55 -9.83
N LYS A 101 2.87 -9.27 -10.21
CA LYS A 101 3.92 -10.29 -10.40
C LYS A 101 4.35 -10.92 -9.07
N GLU A 102 4.50 -10.12 -8.01
CA GLU A 102 4.82 -10.66 -6.67
C GLU A 102 3.67 -11.49 -6.07
N LYS A 103 2.41 -11.14 -6.34
CA LYS A 103 1.26 -11.95 -5.90
C LYS A 103 1.24 -13.33 -6.54
N GLN A 104 1.60 -13.44 -7.82
CA GLN A 104 1.73 -14.73 -8.50
C GLN A 104 2.87 -15.56 -7.91
N GLN A 105 4.03 -14.94 -7.65
CA GLN A 105 5.19 -15.61 -7.05
C GLN A 105 4.94 -16.07 -5.61
N ALA A 106 4.27 -15.26 -4.80
CA ALA A 106 3.89 -15.64 -3.44
C ALA A 106 2.88 -16.80 -3.43
N ARG A 107 1.90 -16.78 -4.35
CA ARG A 107 0.96 -17.90 -4.53
C ARG A 107 1.65 -19.19 -4.96
N SER A 108 2.58 -19.12 -5.92
CA SER A 108 3.33 -20.30 -6.35
C SER A 108 4.25 -20.83 -5.25
N ALA A 109 4.88 -19.95 -4.47
CA ALA A 109 5.72 -20.36 -3.34
C ALA A 109 4.92 -21.06 -2.24
N ILE A 110 3.72 -20.55 -1.90
CA ILE A 110 2.81 -21.21 -0.96
C ILE A 110 2.37 -22.57 -1.49
N TRP A 111 2.03 -22.67 -2.78
CA TRP A 111 1.61 -23.92 -3.41
C TRP A 111 2.73 -24.97 -3.41
N ASN A 112 3.94 -24.56 -3.76
CA ASN A 112 5.12 -25.43 -3.76
C ASN A 112 5.47 -25.90 -2.35
N ASN A 113 5.38 -25.02 -1.35
CA ASN A 113 5.62 -25.41 0.05
C ASN A 113 4.55 -26.38 0.56
N LEU A 114 3.28 -26.16 0.21
CA LEU A 114 2.21 -27.11 0.54
C LEU A 114 2.45 -28.48 -0.10
N MET A 115 2.80 -28.50 -1.39
CA MET A 115 3.10 -29.75 -2.10
C MET A 115 4.38 -30.44 -1.60
N SER A 116 5.35 -29.69 -1.10
CA SER A 116 6.56 -30.27 -0.47
C SER A 116 6.32 -30.80 0.93
N MET A 117 5.25 -30.34 1.61
CA MET A 117 4.90 -30.79 2.95
C MET A 117 3.94 -31.98 2.97
N ASP A 118 3.40 -32.41 1.82
CA ASP A 118 2.39 -33.47 1.78
C ASP A 118 2.75 -34.62 0.82
N ILE A 119 2.58 -35.84 1.35
CA ILE A 119 2.41 -37.12 0.66
C ILE A 119 3.63 -37.85 0.03
N HIS A 120 4.76 -38.00 0.74
CA HIS A 120 5.61 -39.21 0.53
C HIS A 120 6.10 -39.91 1.80
N GLY A 121 5.83 -39.38 2.99
CA GLY A 121 6.23 -40.02 4.27
C GLY A 121 5.08 -40.36 5.23
N ALA A 122 3.84 -39.95 4.93
CA ALA A 122 2.71 -40.19 5.82
C ALA A 122 2.17 -41.64 5.78
N GLY A 123 2.54 -42.42 4.75
CA GLY A 123 2.13 -43.82 4.60
C GLY A 123 2.90 -44.78 5.49
N GLU A 124 4.22 -44.61 5.62
CA GLU A 124 5.06 -45.51 6.43
C GLU A 124 4.88 -45.26 7.94
N ALA A 125 4.67 -44.02 8.37
CA ALA A 125 4.48 -43.67 9.78
C ALA A 125 3.14 -44.15 10.37
N LEU A 126 2.15 -44.51 9.53
CA LEU A 126 0.87 -45.05 9.96
C LEU A 126 0.87 -46.60 10.03
N GLU A 127 1.71 -47.27 9.25
CA GLU A 127 1.83 -48.73 9.26
C GLU A 127 2.57 -49.22 10.53
N GLU A 128 3.57 -48.46 11.00
CA GLU A 128 4.30 -48.73 12.25
C GLU A 128 3.45 -48.51 13.52
N LEU A 129 2.33 -47.78 13.43
CA LEU A 129 1.45 -47.46 14.56
C LEU A 129 0.27 -48.44 14.67
N VAL A 130 0.07 -49.30 13.66
CA VAL A 130 -1.03 -50.27 13.58
C VAL A 130 -0.53 -51.72 13.71
N GLN A 131 0.80 -51.95 13.71
CA GLN A 131 1.42 -53.26 13.96
C GLN A 131 1.89 -53.42 15.41
#